data_AF-A0A1V2M4G1-F1
#
_entry.id   AF-A0A1V2M4G1-F1
#
_cell.length_a   1.000
_cell.length_b   1.000
_cell.length_c   1.000
_cell.angle_alpha   90.00
_cell.angle_beta   90.00
_cell.angle_gamma   90.00
#
_symmetry.space_group_name_H-M   'P 1'
#
loop_
_entity.id
_entity.type
_entity.pdbx_description
1 polymer ?
#
loop_
_entity_poly.entity_id
_entity_poly.type
_entity_poly.pdbx_seq_one_letter_code
_entity_poly.pdbx_strand_id
1 'polypeptide(L)'
;MNKKWILIGIVIFCALIIYFGKNETNLASINKNEVSSIQIIGTMGNPMYGADSKIIVNREEIKNFVNTFNSGEIGKKVKDTDVMIGFLNKYIFFDGDKVIAEYKFNTNNTNILGIEDEFYYVKYDKNLELPNELYTKSKSPKIVVDINGTPMDLVRYNNKTYVKSDLPELTVEWMEWFNSLSIEEQAAITYVPNLGDVKPLGQN
;
A
#
# COMPACT_ATOMS: atom_id res chain seq x y z
N MET A 1 34.02 -21.58 47.73
CA MET A 1 32.79 -21.50 46.90
C MET A 1 32.78 -22.67 45.93
N ASN A 2 31.74 -23.49 45.94
CA ASN A 2 31.76 -24.83 45.33
C ASN A 2 31.50 -24.71 43.81
N LYS A 3 32.49 -25.11 42.98
CA LYS A 3 32.53 -24.86 41.51
C LYS A 3 31.27 -25.31 40.76
N LYS A 4 30.54 -26.31 41.27
CA LYS A 4 29.26 -26.77 40.70
C LYS A 4 28.15 -25.70 40.74
N TRP A 5 28.12 -24.86 41.78
CA TRP A 5 27.09 -23.81 41.93
C TRP A 5 27.34 -22.60 41.01
N ILE A 6 28.61 -22.34 40.68
CA ILE A 6 28.99 -21.28 39.73
C ILE A 6 28.57 -21.67 38.31
N LEU A 7 28.78 -22.94 37.93
CA LEU A 7 28.43 -23.43 36.59
C LEU A 7 26.90 -23.43 36.36
N ILE A 8 26.11 -23.84 37.37
CA ILE A 8 24.64 -23.80 37.30
C ILE A 8 24.13 -22.36 37.20
N GLY A 9 24.73 -21.42 37.95
CA GLY A 9 24.38 -20.00 37.88
C GLY A 9 24.60 -19.39 36.49
N ILE A 10 25.72 -19.74 35.82
CA ILE A 10 26.03 -19.24 34.47
C ILE A 10 25.06 -19.81 33.42
N VAL A 11 24.71 -21.09 33.51
CA VAL A 11 23.77 -21.72 32.56
C VAL A 11 22.37 -21.11 32.67
N ILE A 12 21.89 -20.84 33.89
CA ILE A 12 20.60 -20.18 34.11
C ILE A 12 20.63 -18.72 33.64
N PHE A 13 21.73 -18.00 33.88
CA PHE A 13 21.88 -16.61 33.43
C PHE A 13 21.93 -16.51 31.89
N CYS A 14 22.64 -17.42 31.21
CA CYS A 14 22.63 -17.50 29.75
C CYS A 14 21.26 -17.89 29.19
N ALA A 15 20.54 -18.83 29.83
CA ALA A 15 19.19 -19.21 29.44
C ALA A 15 18.18 -18.05 29.62
N LEU A 16 18.34 -17.24 30.67
CA LEU A 16 17.52 -16.04 30.90
C LEU A 16 17.84 -14.94 29.88
N ILE A 17 19.11 -14.71 29.51
CA ILE A 17 19.45 -13.75 28.45
C ILE A 17 18.89 -14.18 27.09
N ILE A 18 18.86 -15.48 26.80
CA ILE A 18 18.25 -16.01 25.57
C ILE A 18 16.72 -15.87 25.61
N TYR A 19 16.09 -15.98 26.79
CA TYR A 19 14.63 -15.88 26.94
C TYR A 19 14.13 -14.42 27.01
N PHE A 20 14.92 -13.50 27.57
CA PHE A 20 14.60 -12.07 27.69
C PHE A 20 15.23 -11.19 26.60
N GLY A 21 16.12 -11.73 25.76
CA GLY A 21 16.83 -10.99 24.71
C GLY A 21 16.02 -10.71 23.44
N LYS A 22 14.70 -10.94 23.46
CA LYS A 22 13.83 -10.66 22.32
C LYS A 22 13.07 -9.36 22.59
N ASN A 23 13.74 -8.23 22.34
CA ASN A 23 13.06 -6.94 22.21
C ASN A 23 12.19 -7.00 20.95
N GLU A 24 10.98 -7.54 21.06
CA GLU A 24 9.98 -7.43 19.99
C GLU A 24 9.56 -5.96 19.93
N THR A 25 10.05 -5.25 18.92
CA THR A 25 9.65 -3.89 18.60
C THR A 25 8.26 -3.95 17.98
N ASN A 26 7.27 -3.35 18.65
CA ASN A 26 5.93 -3.19 18.09
C ASN A 26 6.02 -2.45 16.74
N LEU A 27 5.23 -2.91 15.77
CA LEU A 27 5.09 -2.28 14.47
C LEU A 27 4.53 -0.86 14.61
N ALA A 28 3.49 -0.71 15.43
CA ALA A 28 2.69 0.50 15.51
C ALA A 28 2.19 0.79 16.92
N SER A 29 1.91 2.06 17.19
CA SER A 29 1.18 2.53 18.37
C SER A 29 0.19 3.63 17.95
N ILE A 30 -0.71 3.30 17.03
CA ILE A 30 -1.65 4.25 16.43
C ILE A 30 -2.87 4.39 17.34
N ASN A 31 -3.21 5.63 17.70
CA ASN A 31 -4.48 5.91 18.36
C ASN A 31 -5.63 5.86 17.35
N LYS A 32 -6.46 4.81 17.43
CA LYS A 32 -7.61 4.61 16.51
C LYS A 32 -8.61 5.77 16.48
N ASN A 33 -8.65 6.60 17.53
CA ASN A 33 -9.59 7.71 17.59
C ASN A 33 -9.11 8.92 16.76
N GLU A 34 -7.81 9.00 16.51
CA GLU A 34 -7.17 10.08 15.73
C GLU A 34 -7.18 9.80 14.22
N VAL A 35 -7.29 8.53 13.81
CA VAL A 35 -7.28 8.18 12.39
C VAL A 35 -8.57 8.64 11.71
N SER A 36 -8.48 9.62 10.81
CA SER A 36 -9.58 10.10 9.96
C SER A 36 -9.77 9.23 8.72
N SER A 37 -8.67 8.80 8.10
CA SER A 37 -8.66 7.98 6.90
C SER A 37 -7.38 7.14 6.77
N ILE A 38 -7.43 6.14 5.89
CA ILE A 38 -6.26 5.34 5.52
C ILE A 38 -6.19 5.30 4.00
N GLN A 39 -5.08 5.75 3.43
CA GLN A 39 -4.79 5.53 2.02
C GLN A 39 -3.90 4.31 1.87
N ILE A 40 -4.34 3.40 1.02
CA ILE A 40 -3.58 2.20 0.66
C ILE A 40 -3.23 2.32 -0.81
N ILE A 41 -1.93 2.29 -1.11
CA ILE A 41 -1.41 2.39 -2.47
C ILE A 41 -0.83 1.03 -2.83
N GLY A 42 -1.53 0.36 -3.73
CA GLY A 42 -1.18 -0.93 -4.29
C GLY A 42 -0.03 -0.84 -5.30
N THR A 43 0.73 -1.92 -5.44
CA THR A 43 1.89 -1.98 -6.34
C THR A 43 1.68 -2.83 -7.57
N MET A 44 0.44 -3.17 -7.89
CA MET A 44 0.11 -3.79 -9.16
C MET A 44 0.16 -2.72 -10.26
N GLY A 45 1.37 -2.37 -10.68
CA GLY A 45 1.66 -1.33 -11.68
C GLY A 45 3.03 -0.69 -11.45
N ASN A 46 3.62 -0.14 -12.50
CA ASN A 46 4.75 0.77 -12.34
C ASN A 46 4.20 2.11 -11.79
N PRO A 47 4.64 2.59 -10.61
CA PRO A 47 4.11 3.81 -9.99
C PRO A 47 4.24 5.06 -10.86
N MET A 48 5.17 5.05 -11.83
CA MET A 48 5.31 6.09 -12.84
C MET A 48 4.13 6.16 -13.82
N TYR A 49 3.30 5.11 -13.87
CA TYR A 49 2.11 4.98 -14.72
C TYR A 49 0.84 4.71 -13.90
N GLY A 50 0.81 5.17 -12.66
CA GLY A 50 -0.35 5.02 -11.79
C GLY A 50 -0.41 3.68 -11.06
N ALA A 51 -0.97 3.75 -9.85
CA ALA A 51 -1.16 2.64 -8.94
C ALA A 51 -2.62 2.55 -8.50
N ASP A 52 -3.15 1.33 -8.40
CA ASP A 52 -4.43 1.09 -7.72
C ASP A 52 -4.33 1.60 -6.27
N SER A 53 -5.29 2.39 -5.83
CA SER A 53 -5.38 2.85 -4.45
C SER A 53 -6.81 2.80 -3.94
N LYS A 54 -6.96 2.69 -2.62
CA LYS A 54 -8.21 2.87 -1.91
C LYS A 54 -8.01 3.91 -0.81
N ILE A 55 -8.98 4.79 -0.64
CA ILE A 55 -9.07 5.71 0.50
C ILE A 55 -10.19 5.20 1.40
N ILE A 56 -9.83 4.72 2.59
CA ILE A 56 -10.73 4.12 3.55
C ILE A 56 -11.12 5.18 4.58
N VAL A 57 -12.41 5.50 4.61
CA VAL A 57 -13.02 6.45 5.57
C VAL A 57 -14.03 5.77 6.50
N ASN A 58 -14.38 4.51 6.24
CA ASN A 58 -15.31 3.77 7.09
C ASN A 58 -14.66 3.48 8.46
N ARG A 59 -15.33 3.89 9.55
CA ARG A 59 -14.80 3.78 10.92
C ARG A 59 -14.56 2.35 11.39
N GLU A 60 -15.37 1.39 10.96
CA GLU A 60 -15.19 -0.01 11.32
C GLU A 60 -13.98 -0.62 10.60
N GLU A 61 -13.83 -0.33 9.31
CA GLU A 61 -12.65 -0.74 8.54
C GLU A 61 -11.38 -0.11 9.15
N ILE A 62 -11.38 1.20 9.40
CA ILE A 62 -10.26 1.90 10.06
C ILE A 62 -9.88 1.22 11.38
N LYS A 63 -10.88 0.90 12.22
CA LYS A 63 -10.65 0.21 13.49
C LYS A 63 -9.98 -1.15 13.29
N ASN A 64 -10.40 -1.91 12.28
CA ASN A 64 -9.81 -3.21 11.98
C ASN A 64 -8.35 -3.06 11.54
N PHE A 65 -8.06 -2.11 10.64
CA PHE A 65 -6.68 -1.78 10.26
C PHE A 65 -5.83 -1.39 11.46
N VAL A 66 -6.28 -0.44 12.28
CA VAL A 66 -5.51 0.03 13.44
C VAL A 66 -5.27 -1.10 14.43
N ASN A 67 -6.27 -1.95 14.70
CA ASN A 67 -6.10 -3.11 15.56
C ASN A 67 -5.05 -4.09 15.00
N THR A 68 -5.11 -4.39 13.69
CA THR A 68 -4.13 -5.27 13.04
C THR A 68 -2.72 -4.67 13.14
N PHE A 69 -2.52 -3.41 12.76
CA PHE A 69 -1.19 -2.78 12.79
C PHE A 69 -0.63 -2.69 14.22
N ASN A 70 -1.46 -2.33 15.21
CA ASN A 70 -1.03 -2.27 16.62
C ASN A 70 -0.76 -3.65 17.24
N SER A 71 -1.27 -4.73 16.63
CA SER A 71 -0.90 -6.10 17.01
C SER A 71 0.40 -6.58 16.36
N GLY A 72 0.95 -5.81 15.42
CA GLY A 72 2.15 -6.15 14.67
C GLY A 72 3.40 -6.12 15.54
N GLU A 73 4.23 -7.16 15.44
CA GLU A 73 5.55 -7.25 16.06
C GLU A 73 6.61 -7.42 14.97
N ILE A 74 7.59 -6.51 14.95
CA ILE A 74 8.73 -6.56 14.05
C ILE A 74 9.71 -7.60 14.58
N GLY A 75 9.97 -8.61 13.75
CA GLY A 75 10.88 -9.70 14.02
C GLY A 75 12.27 -9.50 13.39
N LYS A 76 12.89 -10.62 13.05
CA LYS A 76 14.23 -10.62 12.44
C LYS A 76 14.22 -10.04 11.02
N LYS A 77 15.39 -9.56 10.60
CA LYS A 77 15.68 -9.22 9.21
C LYS A 77 15.41 -10.42 8.28
N VAL A 78 14.81 -10.14 7.14
CA VAL A 78 14.49 -11.07 6.06
C VAL A 78 15.74 -11.32 5.23
N LYS A 79 15.89 -12.53 4.69
CA LYS A 79 16.96 -12.84 3.74
C LYS A 79 16.61 -12.28 2.38
N ASP A 80 17.59 -11.81 1.62
CA ASP A 80 17.37 -11.25 0.27
C ASP A 80 16.64 -12.21 -0.67
N THR A 81 16.81 -13.53 -0.50
CA THR A 81 16.11 -14.57 -1.27
C THR A 81 14.60 -14.62 -1.05
N ASP A 82 14.14 -14.10 0.08
CA ASP A 82 12.74 -14.14 0.49
C ASP A 82 12.02 -12.81 0.16
N VAL A 83 12.77 -11.81 -0.32
CA VAL A 83 12.25 -10.52 -0.79
C VAL A 83 11.80 -10.69 -2.23
N MET A 84 10.52 -10.42 -2.48
CA MET A 84 9.97 -10.47 -3.83
C MET A 84 10.42 -9.25 -4.64
N ILE A 85 10.75 -9.48 -5.91
CA ILE A 85 11.03 -8.40 -6.87
C ILE A 85 9.70 -7.74 -7.23
N GLY A 86 9.54 -6.49 -6.81
CA GLY A 86 8.36 -5.67 -7.09
C GLY A 86 8.40 -4.37 -6.30
N PHE A 87 7.41 -3.51 -6.52
CA PHE A 87 7.30 -2.25 -5.78
C PHE A 87 6.75 -2.49 -4.35
N LEU A 88 6.88 -1.47 -3.49
CA LEU A 88 6.42 -1.52 -2.10
C LEU A 88 4.99 -1.02 -1.93
N ASN A 89 4.12 -1.83 -1.33
CA ASN A 89 2.77 -1.38 -0.99
C ASN A 89 2.86 -0.37 0.16
N LYS A 90 2.15 0.75 0.05
CA LYS A 90 2.13 1.78 1.08
C LYS A 90 0.79 1.80 1.80
N TYR A 91 0.84 1.89 3.13
CA TYR A 91 -0.32 2.09 4.00
C TYR A 91 -0.07 3.38 4.78
N ILE A 92 -0.86 4.42 4.52
CA ILE A 92 -0.68 5.75 5.07
C ILE A 92 -1.92 6.09 5.90
N PHE A 93 -1.71 6.39 7.17
CA PHE A 93 -2.75 6.75 8.14
C PHE A 93 -2.77 8.25 8.32
N PHE A 94 -3.96 8.85 8.30
CA PHE A 94 -4.15 10.30 8.40
C PHE A 94 -4.96 10.68 9.62
N ASP A 95 -4.70 11.87 10.17
CA ASP A 95 -5.58 12.67 11.01
C ASP A 95 -5.87 13.99 10.30
N GLY A 96 -7.10 14.18 9.83
CA GLY A 96 -7.39 15.20 8.81
C GLY A 96 -6.48 15.02 7.59
N ASP A 97 -5.68 16.04 7.29
CA ASP A 97 -4.69 16.05 6.20
C ASP A 97 -3.27 15.67 6.65
N LYS A 98 -3.08 15.40 7.95
CA LYS A 98 -1.76 15.09 8.52
C LYS A 98 -1.48 13.60 8.45
N VAL A 99 -0.36 13.21 7.84
CA VAL A 99 0.16 11.84 7.95
C VAL A 99 0.62 11.59 9.40
N ILE A 100 0.05 10.56 10.02
CA ILE A 100 0.39 10.15 11.40
C ILE A 100 1.15 8.81 11.45
N ALA A 101 1.05 7.99 10.41
CA ALA A 101 1.89 6.81 10.24
C ALA A 101 1.97 6.39 8.77
N GLU A 102 3.10 5.82 8.36
CA GLU A 102 3.30 5.25 7.03
C GLU A 102 4.06 3.93 7.16
N TYR A 103 3.60 2.90 6.44
CA TYR A 103 4.23 1.58 6.40
C TYR A 103 4.38 1.10 4.97
N LYS A 104 5.54 0.51 4.68
CA LYS A 104 5.90 0.01 3.35
C LYS A 104 6.10 -1.50 3.42
N PHE A 105 5.36 -2.27 2.63
CA PHE A 105 5.47 -3.72 2.59
C PHE A 105 6.02 -4.22 1.27
N ASN A 106 6.76 -5.32 1.30
CA ASN A 106 7.29 -5.94 0.09
C ASN A 106 6.16 -6.53 -0.74
N THR A 107 5.81 -5.85 -1.84
CA THR A 107 4.67 -6.23 -2.69
C THR A 107 3.39 -6.42 -1.86
N ASN A 108 2.55 -7.40 -2.19
CA ASN A 108 1.33 -7.74 -1.44
C ASN A 108 1.60 -8.57 -0.17
N ASN A 109 2.86 -8.91 0.13
CA ASN A 109 3.20 -9.64 1.33
C ASN A 109 3.34 -8.70 2.53
N THR A 110 2.23 -8.48 3.24
CA THR A 110 2.18 -7.60 4.42
C THR A 110 2.85 -8.18 5.67
N ASN A 111 3.48 -9.34 5.57
CA ASN A 111 4.32 -9.91 6.62
C ASN A 111 5.81 -9.57 6.42
N ILE A 112 6.15 -8.82 5.36
CA ILE A 112 7.51 -8.34 5.09
C ILE A 112 7.47 -6.82 5.00
N LEU A 113 7.94 -6.16 6.05
CA LEU A 113 8.00 -4.70 6.18
C LEU A 113 9.35 -4.18 5.70
N GLY A 114 9.35 -3.11 4.91
CA GLY A 114 10.55 -2.37 4.52
C GLY A 114 10.84 -1.20 5.48
N ILE A 115 12.07 -1.13 5.98
CA ILE A 115 12.60 -0.05 6.82
C ILE A 115 14.01 0.28 6.32
N GLU A 116 14.29 1.53 5.95
CA GLU A 116 15.65 2.00 5.58
C GLU A 116 16.40 1.03 4.63
N ASP A 117 15.74 0.61 3.54
CA ASP A 117 16.24 -0.33 2.52
C ASP A 117 16.46 -1.78 2.98
N GLU A 118 16.11 -2.10 4.22
CA GLU A 118 16.09 -3.46 4.74
C GLU A 118 14.67 -4.00 4.91
N PHE A 119 14.54 -5.32 4.92
CA PHE A 119 13.26 -6.00 5.11
C PHE A 119 13.22 -6.80 6.40
N TYR A 120 12.09 -6.74 7.10
CA TYR A 120 11.86 -7.40 8.38
C TYR A 120 10.57 -8.20 8.36
N TYR A 121 10.57 -9.37 9.00
CA TYR A 121 9.32 -10.10 9.18
C TYR A 121 8.44 -9.34 10.18
N VAL A 122 7.14 -9.30 9.90
CA VAL A 122 6.13 -8.84 10.84
C VAL A 122 5.20 -9.99 11.15
N LYS A 123 4.87 -10.15 12.43
CA LYS A 123 3.84 -11.06 12.90
C LYS A 123 2.68 -10.25 13.46
N TYR A 124 1.46 -10.66 13.13
CA TYR A 124 0.24 -10.05 13.66
C TYR A 124 -0.47 -11.05 14.56
N ASP A 125 -1.45 -10.58 15.34
CA ASP A 125 -2.35 -11.49 16.07
C ASP A 125 -3.07 -12.40 15.07
N LYS A 126 -2.97 -13.72 15.30
CA LYS A 126 -3.56 -14.77 14.46
C LYS A 126 -5.09 -14.72 14.35
N ASN A 127 -5.76 -14.00 15.26
CA ASN A 127 -7.20 -13.82 15.26
C ASN A 127 -7.64 -12.61 14.42
N LEU A 128 -6.70 -11.83 13.90
CA LEU A 128 -6.94 -10.67 13.06
C LEU A 128 -6.60 -10.99 11.60
N GLU A 129 -7.27 -10.28 10.70
CA GLU A 129 -6.95 -10.32 9.27
C GLU A 129 -5.67 -9.54 9.01
N LEU A 130 -4.88 -10.02 8.04
CA LEU A 130 -3.67 -9.33 7.59
C LEU A 130 -4.03 -8.02 6.87
N PRO A 131 -3.12 -7.02 6.85
CA PRO A 131 -3.40 -5.75 6.17
C PRO A 131 -3.82 -5.92 4.70
N ASN A 132 -3.23 -6.85 3.96
CA ASN A 132 -3.59 -7.11 2.56
C ASN A 132 -4.98 -7.76 2.41
N GLU A 133 -5.40 -8.56 3.39
CA GLU A 133 -6.75 -9.17 3.40
C GLU A 133 -7.81 -8.09 3.64
N LEU A 134 -7.55 -7.20 4.60
CA LEU A 134 -8.39 -6.04 4.88
C LEU A 134 -8.51 -5.14 3.63
N TYR A 135 -7.39 -4.87 2.95
CA TYR A 135 -7.39 -4.10 1.70
C TYR A 135 -8.27 -4.75 0.61
N THR A 136 -8.12 -6.07 0.45
CA THR A 136 -8.86 -6.84 -0.56
C THR A 136 -10.37 -6.83 -0.28
N LYS A 137 -10.76 -6.97 0.99
CA LYS A 137 -12.18 -6.97 1.43
C LYS A 137 -12.81 -5.58 1.51
N SER A 138 -12.00 -4.53 1.59
CA SER A 138 -12.51 -3.16 1.70
C SER A 138 -13.47 -2.82 0.57
N LYS A 139 -14.60 -2.20 0.94
CA LYS A 139 -15.64 -1.74 0.00
C LYS A 139 -15.31 -0.37 -0.62
N SER A 140 -14.23 0.26 -0.17
CA SER A 140 -13.80 1.56 -0.71
C SER A 140 -13.52 1.43 -2.21
N PRO A 141 -13.96 2.41 -3.01
CA PRO A 141 -13.75 2.39 -4.45
C PRO A 141 -12.24 2.39 -4.76
N LYS A 142 -11.87 1.67 -5.82
CA LYS A 142 -10.53 1.76 -6.37
C LYS A 142 -10.40 3.05 -7.18
N ILE A 143 -9.33 3.78 -6.92
CA ILE A 143 -8.88 4.93 -7.68
C ILE A 143 -7.48 4.65 -8.23
N VAL A 144 -7.04 5.43 -9.21
CA VAL A 144 -5.67 5.40 -9.70
C VAL A 144 -4.94 6.62 -9.17
N VAL A 145 -3.76 6.42 -8.60
CA VAL A 145 -2.94 7.48 -8.01
C VAL A 145 -1.52 7.48 -8.56
N ASP A 146 -0.85 8.63 -8.52
CA ASP A 146 0.57 8.75 -8.84
C ASP A 146 1.47 8.14 -7.74
N ILE A 147 2.79 8.29 -7.89
CA ILE A 147 3.80 7.79 -6.93
C ILE A 147 3.69 8.41 -5.52
N ASN A 148 3.07 9.58 -5.42
CA ASN A 148 2.84 10.33 -4.18
C ASN A 148 1.49 10.01 -3.54
N GLY A 149 0.63 9.23 -4.21
CA GLY A 149 -0.72 8.97 -3.75
C GLY A 149 -1.75 10.00 -4.21
N THR A 150 -1.40 10.92 -5.11
CA THR A 150 -2.34 11.90 -5.65
C THR A 150 -3.26 11.23 -6.67
N PRO A 151 -4.59 11.37 -6.57
CA PRO A 151 -5.52 10.88 -7.59
C PRO A 151 -5.15 11.43 -8.98
N MET A 152 -5.07 10.53 -9.96
CA MET A 152 -4.81 10.90 -11.34
C MET A 152 -6.12 11.23 -12.05
N ASP A 153 -6.11 12.30 -12.85
CA ASP A 153 -7.23 12.64 -13.71
C ASP A 153 -7.11 11.91 -15.05
N LEU A 154 -8.07 11.03 -15.32
CA LEU A 154 -7.99 10.03 -16.37
C LEU A 154 -9.15 10.13 -17.35
N VAL A 155 -8.88 9.83 -18.62
CA VAL A 155 -9.90 9.68 -19.66
C VAL A 155 -9.70 8.36 -20.40
N ARG A 156 -10.80 7.66 -20.72
CA ARG A 156 -10.76 6.44 -21.52
C ARG A 156 -11.08 6.75 -22.97
N TYR A 157 -10.35 6.14 -23.89
CA TYR A 157 -10.67 6.16 -25.31
C TYR A 157 -10.14 4.89 -25.97
N ASN A 158 -10.98 4.24 -26.77
CA ASN A 158 -10.62 3.01 -27.51
C ASN A 158 -9.97 1.92 -26.63
N ASN A 159 -10.61 1.59 -25.50
CA ASN A 159 -10.13 0.62 -24.50
C ASN A 159 -8.75 0.93 -23.88
N LYS A 160 -8.25 2.15 -24.07
CA LYS A 160 -7.03 2.66 -23.46
C LYS A 160 -7.38 3.77 -22.47
N THR A 161 -6.56 3.93 -21.44
CA THR A 161 -6.69 4.99 -20.44
C THR A 161 -5.54 5.97 -20.63
N TYR A 162 -5.81 7.26 -20.55
CA TYR A 162 -4.83 8.33 -20.70
C TYR A 162 -4.91 9.28 -19.50
N VAL A 163 -3.77 9.91 -19.18
CA VAL A 163 -3.72 11.00 -18.20
C VAL A 163 -4.12 12.29 -18.90
N LYS A 164 -5.13 13.00 -18.39
CA LYS A 164 -5.65 14.19 -19.06
C LYS A 164 -4.62 15.30 -19.18
N SER A 165 -3.77 15.48 -18.16
CA SER A 165 -2.70 16.49 -18.17
C SER A 165 -1.67 16.28 -19.28
N ASP A 166 -1.56 15.07 -19.81
CA ASP A 166 -0.60 14.71 -20.84
C ASP A 166 -1.19 14.91 -22.25
N LEU A 167 -2.50 15.13 -22.34
CA LEU A 167 -3.22 15.33 -23.60
C LEU A 167 -3.44 16.83 -23.88
N PRO A 168 -3.51 17.23 -25.15
CA PRO A 168 -4.02 18.55 -25.51
C PRO A 168 -5.45 18.74 -24.99
N GLU A 169 -5.78 19.93 -24.50
CA GLU A 169 -7.10 20.25 -23.92
C GLU A 169 -8.26 19.90 -24.86
N LEU A 170 -8.16 20.28 -26.15
CA LEU A 170 -9.15 19.95 -27.18
C LEU A 170 -9.34 18.42 -27.33
N THR A 171 -8.28 17.64 -27.16
CA THR A 171 -8.34 16.17 -27.24
C THR A 171 -9.08 15.60 -26.03
N VAL A 172 -8.85 16.15 -24.84
CA VAL A 172 -9.58 15.77 -23.62
C VAL A 172 -11.07 16.07 -23.78
N GLU A 173 -11.42 17.30 -24.15
CA GLU A 173 -12.81 17.71 -24.35
C GLU A 173 -13.52 16.82 -25.38
N TRP A 174 -12.85 16.54 -26.51
CA TRP A 174 -13.40 15.65 -27.53
C TRP A 174 -13.61 14.23 -27.01
N MET A 175 -12.67 13.67 -26.24
CA MET A 175 -12.83 12.32 -25.68
C MET A 175 -13.97 12.26 -24.66
N GLU A 176 -14.11 13.27 -23.79
CA GLU A 176 -15.18 13.35 -22.82
C GLU A 176 -16.55 13.49 -23.50
N TRP A 177 -16.64 14.34 -24.51
CA TRP A 177 -17.81 14.44 -25.38
C TRP A 177 -18.12 13.11 -26.07
N PHE A 178 -17.13 12.49 -26.73
CA PHE A 178 -17.30 11.21 -27.43
C PHE A 178 -17.79 10.10 -26.50
N ASN A 179 -17.26 10.02 -25.27
CA ASN A 179 -17.67 9.04 -24.27
C ASN A 179 -19.09 9.30 -23.70
N SER A 180 -19.62 10.51 -23.84
CA SER A 180 -20.99 10.84 -23.44
C SER A 180 -22.03 10.37 -24.46
N LEU A 181 -21.62 10.06 -25.68
CA LEU A 181 -22.48 9.58 -26.76
C LEU A 181 -22.86 8.10 -26.58
N SER A 182 -24.02 7.71 -27.14
CA SER A 182 -24.40 6.31 -27.27
C SER A 182 -23.47 5.55 -28.23
N ILE A 183 -23.48 4.22 -28.18
CA ILE A 183 -22.66 3.37 -29.06
C ILE A 183 -22.94 3.64 -30.54
N GLU A 184 -24.20 3.87 -30.91
CA GLU A 184 -24.62 4.16 -32.29
C GLU A 184 -24.10 5.52 -32.76
N GLU A 185 -24.18 6.54 -31.90
CA GLU A 185 -23.64 7.87 -32.17
C GLU A 185 -22.11 7.85 -32.28
N GLN A 186 -21.43 7.12 -31.38
CA GLN A 186 -19.98 6.91 -31.44
C GLN A 186 -19.56 6.27 -32.77
N ALA A 187 -20.31 5.28 -33.25
CA ALA A 187 -20.03 4.61 -34.53
C ALA A 187 -20.21 5.52 -35.76
N ALA A 188 -21.01 6.59 -35.63
CA ALA A 188 -21.22 7.57 -36.68
C ALA A 188 -20.12 8.66 -36.73
N ILE A 189 -19.27 8.75 -35.71
CA ILE A 189 -18.19 9.75 -35.67
C ILE A 189 -17.02 9.31 -36.54
N THR A 190 -16.66 10.12 -37.53
CA THR A 190 -15.55 9.86 -38.46
C THR A 190 -14.31 10.70 -38.17
N TYR A 191 -14.44 11.78 -37.40
CA TYR A 191 -13.34 12.65 -37.00
C TYR A 191 -12.72 12.16 -35.70
N VAL A 192 -11.39 12.02 -35.67
CA VAL A 192 -10.61 11.74 -34.45
C VAL A 192 -9.51 12.80 -34.34
N PRO A 193 -9.40 13.53 -33.22
CA PRO A 193 -8.36 14.52 -33.03
C PRO A 193 -6.98 13.84 -32.95
N ASN A 194 -5.93 14.57 -33.31
CA ASN A 194 -4.57 14.07 -33.15
C ASN A 194 -4.25 13.94 -31.66
N LEU A 195 -3.97 12.72 -31.22
CA LEU A 195 -3.59 12.40 -29.84
C LEU A 195 -2.16 12.88 -29.49
N GLY A 196 -1.38 13.32 -30.48
CA GLY A 196 0.06 13.53 -30.34
C GLY A 196 0.82 12.21 -30.11
N ASP A 197 2.06 12.31 -29.67
CA ASP A 197 2.89 11.14 -29.29
C ASP A 197 2.60 10.63 -27.86
N VAL A 198 1.40 10.91 -27.34
CA VAL A 198 1.00 10.60 -25.96
C VAL A 198 0.65 9.11 -25.86
N LYS A 199 1.29 8.42 -24.92
CA LYS A 199 1.09 6.98 -24.70
C LYS A 199 -0.02 6.74 -23.68
N PRO A 200 -0.78 5.65 -23.83
CA PRO A 200 -1.70 5.22 -22.79
C PRO A 200 -0.99 4.98 -21.47
N LEU A 201 -1.72 5.17 -20.37
CA LEU A 201 -1.30 4.79 -19.03
C LEU A 201 -0.82 3.33 -19.03
N GLY A 202 0.41 3.12 -18.57
CA GLY A 202 1.04 1.80 -18.48
C GLY A 202 1.81 1.36 -19.72
N GLN A 203 1.95 2.21 -20.75
CA GLN A 203 2.71 1.90 -21.96
C GLN A 203 3.90 2.85 -22.16
N ASN A 204 5.06 2.25 -22.45
CA ASN A 204 6.29 2.89 -22.92
C ASN A 204 6.53 2.59 -24.38
#